data_AF-A0A257N4S2-F1
#
_entry.id   AF-A0A257N4S2-F1
#
_cell.length_a   1.000
_cell.length_b   1.000
_cell.length_c   1.000
_cell.angle_alpha   90.00
_cell.angle_beta   90.00
_cell.angle_gamma   90.00
#
_symmetry.space_group_name_H-M   'P 1'
#
loop_
_entity.id
_entity.type
_entity.pdbx_description
1 polymer ?
#
loop_
_entity_poly.entity_id
_entity_poly.type
_entity_poly.pdbx_seq_one_letter_code
_entity_poly.pdbx_strand_id
1 'polypeptide(L)'
;MKKSLAALAGITLIALSGAAFADESTEVGKKIYERAFGRGCGSCHDIASNPQLSELIKADKLDRATFEKVLKEGKGGMPKAIETIMALAPVTKAGYGEDQAVDALYNYLKTK
;
A
#
# COMPACT_ATOMS: atom_id res chain seq x y z
N MET A 1 -28.94 -11.41 -32.10
CA MET A 1 -27.84 -10.41 -32.19
C MET A 1 -27.90 -9.31 -31.13
N LYS A 2 -29.07 -8.83 -30.68
CA LYS A 2 -29.20 -7.74 -29.68
C LYS A 2 -28.74 -8.09 -28.26
N LYS A 3 -28.73 -9.39 -27.89
CA LYS A 3 -28.39 -9.87 -26.55
C LYS A 3 -26.87 -10.00 -26.30
N SER A 4 -26.07 -10.06 -27.36
CA SER A 4 -24.61 -10.25 -27.27
C SER A 4 -23.85 -8.96 -26.91
N LEU A 5 -24.40 -7.79 -27.28
CA LEU A 5 -23.80 -6.48 -26.98
C LEU A 5 -23.87 -6.12 -25.49
N ALA A 6 -24.96 -6.49 -24.81
CA ALA A 6 -25.12 -6.22 -23.37
C ALA A 6 -24.15 -7.04 -22.51
N ALA A 7 -23.87 -8.29 -22.90
CA ALA A 7 -22.91 -9.16 -22.21
C ALA A 7 -21.46 -8.65 -22.37
N LEU A 8 -21.10 -8.13 -23.54
CA LEU A 8 -19.75 -7.60 -23.79
C LEU A 8 -19.48 -6.31 -23.01
N ALA A 9 -20.46 -5.41 -22.93
CA ALA A 9 -20.33 -4.14 -22.21
C ALA A 9 -20.25 -4.30 -20.68
N GLY A 10 -20.91 -5.32 -20.12
CA GLY A 10 -20.84 -5.61 -18.69
C GLY A 10 -19.46 -6.09 -18.24
N ILE A 11 -18.80 -6.91 -19.07
CA ILE A 11 -17.47 -7.47 -18.76
C ILE A 11 -16.38 -6.39 -18.85
N THR A 12 -16.47 -5.47 -19.81
CA THR A 12 -15.51 -4.35 -19.93
C THR A 12 -15.60 -3.36 -18.78
N LEU A 13 -16.80 -3.05 -18.27
CA LEU A 13 -16.94 -2.15 -17.10
C LEU A 13 -16.28 -2.74 -15.85
N ILE A 14 -16.46 -4.03 -15.58
CA ILE A 14 -15.89 -4.69 -14.40
C ILE A 14 -14.35 -4.71 -14.49
N ALA A 15 -13.80 -5.04 -15.66
CA ALA A 15 -12.36 -5.05 -15.87
C ALA A 15 -11.74 -3.65 -15.72
N LEU A 16 -12.40 -2.60 -16.25
CA LEU A 16 -11.93 -1.22 -16.15
C LEU A 16 -11.98 -0.70 -14.71
N SER A 17 -13.02 -1.09 -13.96
CA SER A 17 -13.14 -0.75 -12.54
C SER A 17 -12.00 -1.37 -11.74
N GLY A 18 -11.72 -2.67 -11.95
CA GLY A 18 -10.63 -3.37 -11.26
C GLY A 18 -9.25 -2.78 -11.53
N ALA A 19 -8.98 -2.37 -12.76
CA ALA A 19 -7.72 -1.71 -13.12
C ALA A 19 -7.57 -0.35 -12.44
N ALA A 20 -8.64 0.45 -12.37
CA ALA A 20 -8.62 1.76 -11.69
C ALA A 20 -8.36 1.63 -10.18
N PHE A 21 -8.98 0.65 -9.52
CA PHE A 21 -8.74 0.40 -8.10
C PHE A 21 -7.32 -0.09 -7.80
N ALA A 22 -6.75 -0.93 -8.68
CA ALA A 22 -5.37 -1.39 -8.52
C ALA A 22 -4.35 -0.25 -8.68
N ASP A 23 -4.60 0.66 -9.62
CA ASP A 23 -3.78 1.86 -9.83
C ASP A 23 -3.85 2.80 -8.61
N GLU A 24 -5.06 3.06 -8.11
CA GLU A 24 -5.27 3.88 -6.91
C GLU A 24 -4.55 3.30 -5.68
N SER A 25 -4.73 2.00 -5.41
CA SER A 25 -4.09 1.34 -4.26
C SER A 25 -2.56 1.43 -4.33
N THR A 26 -2.00 1.23 -5.52
CA THR A 26 -0.55 1.35 -5.75
C THR A 26 -0.06 2.77 -5.52
N GLU A 27 -0.79 3.76 -6.04
CA GLU A 27 -0.44 5.18 -5.88
C GLU A 27 -0.57 5.63 -4.42
N VAL A 28 -1.63 5.23 -3.71
CA VAL A 28 -1.79 5.50 -2.27
C VAL A 28 -0.63 4.88 -1.48
N GLY A 29 -0.30 3.61 -1.73
CA GLY A 29 0.82 2.91 -1.10
C GLY A 29 2.16 3.61 -1.32
N LYS A 30 2.42 4.05 -2.56
CA LYS A 30 3.59 4.87 -2.91
C LYS A 30 3.61 6.18 -2.14
N LYS A 31 2.49 6.91 -2.09
CA LYS A 31 2.43 8.18 -1.34
C LYS A 31 2.62 7.97 0.16
N ILE A 32 2.12 6.89 0.74
CA ILE A 32 2.40 6.55 2.14
C ILE A 32 3.90 6.37 2.33
N TYR A 33 4.53 5.56 1.48
CA TYR A 33 5.96 5.30 1.53
C TYR A 33 6.81 6.57 1.42
N GLU A 34 6.43 7.51 0.56
CA GLU A 34 7.16 8.75 0.32
C GLU A 34 6.94 9.82 1.40
N ARG A 35 5.80 9.80 2.12
CA ARG A 35 5.35 10.94 2.92
C ARG A 35 5.19 10.67 4.41
N ALA A 36 5.14 9.42 4.85
CA ALA A 36 5.07 9.09 6.27
C ALA A 36 6.17 9.82 7.05
N PHE A 37 5.84 10.36 8.22
CA PHE A 37 6.74 11.13 9.08
C PHE A 37 7.34 12.40 8.43
N GLY A 38 6.75 12.90 7.33
CA GLY A 38 7.22 14.08 6.60
C GLY A 38 8.49 13.86 5.76
N ARG A 39 9.10 12.67 5.82
CA ARG A 39 10.34 12.30 5.10
C ARG A 39 10.27 10.94 4.38
N GLY A 40 9.17 10.23 4.55
CA GLY A 40 8.94 8.91 3.98
C GLY A 40 9.65 7.78 4.73
N CYS A 41 9.14 6.58 4.52
CA CYS A 41 9.72 5.32 4.98
C CYS A 41 11.12 5.08 4.39
N GLY A 42 11.36 5.55 3.15
CA GLY A 42 12.65 5.41 2.47
C GLY A 42 13.82 6.07 3.19
N SER A 43 13.56 7.13 3.97
CA SER A 43 14.61 7.77 4.79
C SER A 43 15.31 6.81 5.75
N CYS A 44 14.63 5.75 6.17
CA CYS A 44 15.21 4.69 6.99
C CYS A 44 15.36 3.37 6.24
N HIS A 45 14.53 3.07 5.24
CA HIS A 45 14.49 1.74 4.62
C HIS A 45 15.20 1.62 3.27
N ASP A 46 15.68 2.72 2.68
CA ASP A 46 16.49 2.71 1.46
C ASP A 46 18.00 2.85 1.76
N ILE A 47 18.41 2.66 3.03
CA ILE A 47 19.83 2.60 3.44
C ILE A 47 20.22 1.18 3.86
N ALA A 48 21.42 0.74 3.48
CA ALA A 48 21.86 -0.65 3.65
C ALA A 48 21.92 -1.15 5.11
N SER A 49 22.04 -0.24 6.08
CA SER A 49 22.14 -0.58 7.51
C SER A 49 20.80 -0.99 8.14
N ASN A 50 19.69 -0.79 7.44
CA ASN A 50 18.35 -1.06 7.93
C ASN A 50 17.63 -2.13 7.09
N PRO A 51 16.55 -2.74 7.62
CA PRO A 51 15.80 -3.76 6.89
C PRO A 51 15.28 -3.25 5.53
N GLN A 52 15.68 -3.92 4.46
CA GLN A 52 15.21 -3.63 3.09
C GLN A 52 13.81 -4.20 2.90
N LEU A 53 12.78 -3.37 3.07
CA LEU A 53 11.39 -3.83 3.16
C LEU A 53 10.91 -4.59 1.92
N SER A 54 11.17 -4.05 0.72
CA SER A 54 10.75 -4.69 -0.54
C SER A 54 11.41 -6.06 -0.70
N GLU A 55 12.72 -6.18 -0.42
CA GLU A 55 13.44 -7.46 -0.50
C GLU A 55 12.89 -8.48 0.49
N LEU A 56 12.64 -8.07 1.74
CA LEU A 56 12.10 -8.96 2.78
C LEU A 56 10.68 -9.44 2.44
N ILE A 57 9.84 -8.56 1.90
CA ILE A 57 8.48 -8.90 1.49
C ILE A 57 8.51 -9.84 0.28
N LYS A 58 9.30 -9.54 -0.75
CA LYS A 58 9.43 -10.40 -1.96
C LYS A 58 10.04 -11.76 -1.67
N ALA A 59 10.87 -11.86 -0.62
CA ALA A 59 11.46 -13.11 -0.16
C ALA A 59 10.59 -13.87 0.85
N ASP A 60 9.34 -13.44 1.08
CA ASP A 60 8.41 -14.01 2.07
C ASP A 60 8.96 -14.04 3.52
N LYS A 61 9.91 -13.15 3.83
CA LYS A 61 10.51 -13.00 5.18
C LYS A 61 9.80 -11.94 6.02
N LEU A 62 8.91 -11.17 5.42
CA LEU A 62 8.06 -10.19 6.07
C LEU A 62 6.64 -10.31 5.54
N ASP A 63 5.83 -11.12 6.22
CA ASP A 63 4.43 -11.26 5.88
C ASP A 63 3.61 -10.01 6.28
N ARG A 64 2.40 -9.93 5.74
CA ARG A 64 1.49 -8.80 5.93
C ARG A 64 1.05 -8.60 7.39
N ALA A 65 0.92 -9.66 8.17
CA ALA A 65 0.50 -9.57 9.58
C ALA A 65 1.64 -9.02 10.45
N THR A 66 2.85 -9.52 10.24
CA THR A 66 4.07 -9.07 10.91
C THR A 66 4.39 -7.64 10.52
N PHE A 67 4.20 -7.27 9.24
CA PHE A 67 4.37 -5.90 8.77
C PHE A 67 3.44 -4.93 9.51
N GLU A 68 2.14 -5.24 9.58
CA GLU A 68 1.16 -4.43 10.30
C GLU A 68 1.48 -4.32 11.79
N LYS A 69 1.84 -5.44 12.42
CA LYS A 69 2.25 -5.46 13.83
C LYS A 69 3.41 -4.49 14.08
N VAL A 70 4.43 -4.50 13.20
CA VAL A 70 5.57 -3.58 13.32
C VAL A 70 5.14 -2.12 13.10
N LEU A 71 4.21 -1.83 12.19
CA LEU A 71 3.67 -0.47 12.02
C LEU A 71 2.91 0.00 13.27
N LYS A 72 2.18 -0.90 13.94
CA LYS A 72 1.41 -0.62 15.17
C LYS A 72 2.31 -0.42 16.39
N GLU A 73 3.32 -1.26 16.53
CA GLU A 73 4.12 -1.36 17.75
C GLU A 73 5.43 -0.57 17.67
N GLY A 74 5.97 -0.36 16.46
CA GLY A 74 7.36 0.04 16.26
C GLY A 74 8.32 -1.13 16.52
N LYS A 75 9.57 -1.00 16.10
CA LYS A 75 10.62 -2.02 16.33
C LYS A 75 12.01 -1.43 16.20
N GLY A 76 12.89 -1.67 17.18
CA GLY A 76 14.33 -1.40 17.04
C GLY A 76 14.68 0.04 16.66
N GLY A 77 13.98 1.03 17.22
CA GLY A 77 14.16 2.45 16.91
C GLY A 77 13.21 3.00 15.83
N MET A 78 12.48 2.13 15.12
CA MET A 78 11.36 2.54 14.27
C MET A 78 10.17 3.01 15.17
N PRO A 79 9.66 4.23 14.99
CA PRO A 79 8.46 4.69 15.70
C PRO A 79 7.20 4.00 15.18
N LYS A 80 6.12 4.05 15.98
CA LYS A 80 4.78 3.63 15.54
C LYS A 80 4.34 4.49 14.35
N ALA A 81 3.80 3.85 13.32
CA ALA A 81 3.54 4.47 12.03
C ALA A 81 2.05 4.63 11.71
N ILE A 82 1.15 3.84 12.31
CA ILE A 82 -0.27 3.83 11.94
C ILE A 82 -0.92 5.22 12.02
N GLU A 83 -0.79 5.94 13.14
CA GLU A 83 -1.37 7.27 13.28
C GLU A 83 -0.87 8.24 12.21
N THR A 84 0.43 8.18 11.93
CA THR A 84 1.07 9.02 10.90
C THR A 84 0.56 8.67 9.51
N ILE A 85 0.41 7.38 9.19
CA ILE A 85 -0.12 6.90 7.91
C ILE A 85 -1.56 7.37 7.74
N MET A 86 -2.40 7.18 8.75
CA MET A 86 -3.82 7.54 8.70
C MET A 86 -4.08 9.04 8.61
N ALA A 87 -3.14 9.86 9.09
CA ALA A 87 -3.22 11.32 8.96
C ALA A 87 -2.84 11.83 7.55
N LEU A 88 -2.29 11.00 6.66
CA LEU A 88 -1.85 11.43 5.33
C LEU A 88 -3.04 11.75 4.42
N ALA A 89 -2.99 12.91 3.74
CA ALA A 89 -4.03 13.33 2.80
C ALA A 89 -4.38 12.30 1.71
N PRO A 90 -3.43 11.55 1.11
CA PRO A 90 -3.76 10.45 0.20
C PRO A 90 -4.64 9.37 0.81
N VAL A 91 -4.41 9.01 2.08
CA VAL A 91 -5.19 7.99 2.79
C VAL A 91 -6.59 8.51 3.11
N THR A 92 -6.67 9.73 3.67
CA THR A 92 -7.96 10.33 4.02
C THR A 92 -8.81 10.66 2.80
N LYS A 93 -8.21 11.11 1.68
CA LYS A 93 -8.93 11.38 0.42
C LYS A 93 -9.41 10.11 -0.27
N ALA A 94 -8.67 9.02 -0.17
CA ALA A 94 -9.10 7.72 -0.68
C ALA A 94 -10.18 7.08 0.22
N GLY A 95 -10.44 7.63 1.41
CA GLY A 95 -11.40 7.08 2.37
C GLY A 95 -10.97 5.75 2.95
N TYR A 96 -9.66 5.46 2.98
CA TYR A 96 -9.14 4.18 3.45
C TYR A 96 -9.22 4.09 4.97
N GLY A 97 -9.64 2.92 5.45
CA GLY A 97 -9.38 2.47 6.81
C GLY A 97 -7.94 2.00 6.98
N GLU A 98 -7.59 1.65 8.22
CA GLU A 98 -6.24 1.20 8.58
C GLU A 98 -5.77 0.01 7.73
N ASP A 99 -6.58 -1.06 7.65
CA ASP A 99 -6.22 -2.26 6.89
C ASP A 99 -5.96 -1.95 5.41
N GLN A 100 -6.79 -1.09 4.81
CA GLN A 100 -6.63 -0.68 3.41
C GLN A 100 -5.37 0.14 3.18
N ALA A 101 -5.01 1.03 4.11
CA ALA A 101 -3.78 1.81 4.04
C ALA A 101 -2.54 0.93 4.19
N VAL A 102 -2.58 -0.06 5.09
CA VAL A 102 -1.49 -1.02 5.27
C VAL A 102 -1.38 -1.95 4.05
N ASP A 103 -2.50 -2.41 3.49
CA ASP A 103 -2.52 -3.23 2.28
C ASP A 103 -1.96 -2.46 1.08
N ALA A 104 -2.36 -1.21 0.89
CA ALA A 104 -1.83 -0.35 -0.17
C ALA A 104 -0.30 -0.21 -0.05
N LEU A 105 0.20 0.09 1.16
CA LEU A 105 1.63 0.21 1.41
C LEU A 105 2.36 -1.12 1.18
N TYR A 106 1.83 -2.23 1.69
CA TYR A 106 2.42 -3.56 1.54
C TYR A 106 2.47 -3.98 0.06
N ASN A 107 1.39 -3.76 -0.68
CA ASN A 107 1.31 -4.07 -2.11
C ASN A 107 2.26 -3.21 -2.95
N TYR A 108 2.39 -1.92 -2.63
CA TYR A 108 3.41 -1.07 -3.26
C TYR A 108 4.83 -1.60 -2.99
N LEU A 109 5.14 -2.04 -1.77
CA LEU A 109 6.44 -2.60 -1.45
C LEU A 109 6.72 -3.93 -2.17
N LYS A 110 5.69 -4.69 -2.57
CA LYS A 110 5.84 -5.88 -3.42
C LYS A 110 6.28 -5.52 -4.84
N THR A 111 5.95 -4.33 -5.33
CA THR A 111 6.20 -3.92 -6.73
C THR A 111 7.37 -2.96 -6.88
N LYS A 112 7.73 -2.19 -5.84
CA LYS A 112 8.95 -1.36 -5.76
C LYS A 112 10.19 -2.22 -5.88
#